data_AF-A0A177EAD5-F1
#
_entry.id   AF-A0A177EAD5-F1
#
_cell.length_a   1.000
_cell.length_b   1.000
_cell.length_c   1.000
_cell.angle_alpha   90.00
_cell.angle_beta   90.00
_cell.angle_gamma   90.00
#
_symmetry.space_group_name_H-M   'P 1'
#
loop_
_entity.id
_entity.type
_entity.pdbx_description
1 polymer ?
#
loop_
_entity_poly.entity_id
_entity_poly.type
_entity_poly.pdbx_seq_one_letter_code
_entity_poly.pdbx_strand_id
1 'polypeptide(L)'
;MAKDSKGKVKKLRGQNEPKKPTTEYFMFLRDERQNLTKGLTVREQTDQLSRKWALLLPEKKKEYSMEYAQALAKYKEEMAAYKATPEYEELMKTNNAAKKEMNAKEKGKSAKVTRKPSGYNLFVKEERARMMQTRKEDEAVPQFVEISKAISAKWKGLSEEEKEAYREKARIAGLGSESIDENQGPIIA
;
A
#
# COMPACT_ATOMS: atom_id res chain seq x y z
N MET A 1 -11.13 4.42 12.51
CA MET A 1 -11.27 5.14 11.22
C MET A 1 -12.11 4.32 10.26
N ALA A 2 -13.09 4.94 9.60
CA ALA A 2 -13.95 4.28 8.62
C ALA A 2 -13.19 3.94 7.33
N LYS A 3 -13.47 2.78 6.75
CA LYS A 3 -12.96 2.38 5.42
C LYS A 3 -13.93 2.85 4.33
N ASP A 4 -13.41 3.16 3.15
CA ASP A 4 -14.24 3.40 1.97
C ASP A 4 -14.70 2.08 1.32
N SER A 5 -15.58 2.16 0.31
CA SER A 5 -16.09 1.00 -0.45
C SER A 5 -15.00 0.21 -1.18
N LYS A 6 -13.77 0.74 -1.27
CA LYS A 6 -12.59 0.09 -1.86
C LYS A 6 -11.60 -0.39 -0.79
N GLY A 7 -12.01 -0.42 0.49
CA GLY A 7 -11.21 -0.89 1.61
C GLY A 7 -10.09 0.06 2.07
N LYS A 8 -9.97 1.27 1.49
CA LYS A 8 -8.93 2.25 1.85
C LYS A 8 -9.36 3.07 3.06
N VAL A 9 -8.38 3.56 3.84
CA VAL A 9 -8.66 4.51 4.93
C VAL A 9 -9.32 5.75 4.35
N LYS A 10 -10.53 6.10 4.84
CA LYS A 10 -11.18 7.36 4.49
C LYS A 10 -10.33 8.51 5.03
N LYS A 11 -9.81 9.34 4.11
CA LYS A 11 -9.01 10.53 4.46
C LYS A 11 -9.89 11.48 5.28
N LEU A 12 -9.40 11.91 6.45
CA LEU A 12 -9.99 13.01 7.20
C LEU A 12 -9.87 14.29 6.36
N ARG A 13 -10.94 15.08 6.32
CA ARG A 13 -10.98 16.39 5.66
C ARG A 13 -10.92 17.48 6.72
N GLY A 14 -10.17 18.54 6.46
CA GLY A 14 -10.11 19.68 7.37
C GLY A 14 -11.38 20.52 7.27
N GLN A 15 -11.64 21.31 8.32
CA GLN A 15 -12.81 22.17 8.38
C GLN A 15 -12.72 23.28 7.33
N ASN A 16 -11.51 23.80 7.11
CA ASN A 16 -11.24 24.89 6.17
C ASN A 16 -10.62 24.42 4.85
N GLU A 17 -10.68 23.14 4.52
CA GLU A 17 -10.10 22.61 3.27
C GLU A 17 -10.85 23.20 2.06
N PRO A 18 -10.18 24.00 1.21
CA PRO A 18 -10.80 24.52 -0.01
C PRO A 18 -11.30 23.37 -0.88
N LYS A 19 -12.48 23.55 -1.49
CA LYS A 19 -13.06 22.55 -2.38
C LYS A 19 -12.60 22.80 -3.80
N LYS A 20 -12.26 21.74 -4.51
CA LYS A 20 -11.93 21.83 -5.95
C LYS A 20 -13.11 22.46 -6.69
N PRO A 21 -12.85 23.41 -7.61
CA PRO A 21 -13.92 24.02 -8.39
C PRO A 21 -14.55 22.99 -9.31
N THR A 22 -15.82 23.21 -9.60
CA THR A 22 -16.59 22.44 -10.57
C THR A 22 -16.02 22.66 -11.97
N THR A 23 -15.81 21.58 -12.74
CA THR A 23 -15.29 21.70 -14.12
C THR A 23 -16.31 22.34 -15.06
N GLU A 24 -15.85 22.81 -16.21
CA GLU A 24 -16.65 23.50 -17.22
C GLU A 24 -17.93 22.73 -17.60
N TYR A 25 -17.83 21.41 -17.77
CA TYR A 25 -18.99 20.58 -18.08
C TYR A 25 -19.98 20.52 -16.91
N PHE A 26 -19.52 20.34 -15.67
CA PHE A 26 -20.40 20.28 -14.51
C PHE A 26 -21.01 21.63 -14.15
N MET A 27 -20.35 22.75 -14.49
CA MET A 27 -20.93 24.10 -14.41
C MET A 27 -22.12 24.21 -15.37
N PHE A 28 -21.93 23.81 -16.63
CA PHE A 28 -23.02 23.70 -17.59
C PHE A 28 -24.15 22.78 -17.11
N LEU A 29 -23.82 21.61 -16.54
CA LEU A 29 -24.84 20.71 -15.99
C LEU A 29 -25.62 21.36 -14.86
N ARG A 30 -24.98 22.13 -13.97
CA ARG A 30 -25.66 22.84 -12.87
C ARG A 30 -26.72 23.80 -13.43
N ASP A 31 -26.35 24.56 -14.45
CA ASP A 31 -27.18 25.62 -15.02
C ASP A 31 -28.34 25.01 -15.85
N GLU A 32 -28.05 24.01 -16.68
CA GLU A 32 -29.05 23.37 -17.53
C GLU A 32 -29.95 22.36 -16.81
N ARG A 33 -29.54 21.82 -15.65
CA ARG A 33 -30.39 20.91 -14.86
C ARG A 33 -31.69 21.58 -14.41
N GLN A 34 -31.68 22.90 -14.20
CA GLN A 34 -32.89 23.66 -13.85
C GLN A 34 -33.89 23.73 -15.02
N ASN A 35 -33.39 23.61 -16.25
CA ASN A 35 -34.18 23.69 -17.49
C ASN A 35 -34.66 22.32 -17.98
N LEU A 36 -34.40 21.23 -17.25
CA LEU A 36 -34.83 19.88 -17.64
C LEU A 36 -36.27 19.60 -17.21
N THR A 37 -36.95 18.78 -18.01
CA THR A 37 -38.29 18.27 -17.70
C THR A 37 -38.26 17.49 -16.38
N LYS A 38 -39.20 17.81 -15.48
CA LYS A 38 -39.38 17.10 -14.21
C LYS A 38 -39.85 15.66 -14.49
N GLY A 39 -39.39 14.71 -13.68
CA GLY A 39 -39.78 13.29 -13.78
C GLY A 39 -38.87 12.40 -14.62
N LEU A 40 -37.87 12.97 -15.30
CA LEU A 40 -36.82 12.18 -15.98
C LEU A 40 -35.92 11.48 -14.97
N THR A 41 -35.49 10.27 -15.29
CA THR A 41 -34.48 9.56 -14.51
C THR A 41 -33.12 10.25 -14.61
N VAL A 42 -32.26 10.08 -13.61
CA VAL A 42 -30.89 10.68 -13.61
C VAL A 42 -30.10 10.29 -14.86
N ARG A 43 -30.32 9.07 -15.38
CA ARG A 43 -29.68 8.57 -16.60
C ARG A 43 -30.14 9.36 -17.83
N GLU A 44 -31.43 9.55 -18.00
CA GLU A 44 -32.01 10.30 -19.14
C GLU A 44 -31.61 11.77 -19.09
N GLN A 45 -31.62 12.39 -17.90
CA GLN A 45 -31.15 13.76 -17.70
C GLN A 45 -29.68 13.91 -18.14
N THR A 46 -28.83 12.95 -17.76
CA THR A 46 -27.40 12.98 -18.11
C THR A 46 -27.19 12.78 -19.62
N ASP A 47 -27.97 11.91 -20.28
CA ASP A 47 -27.89 11.70 -21.73
C ASP A 47 -28.33 12.94 -22.52
N GLN A 48 -29.41 13.60 -22.11
CA GLN A 48 -29.86 14.84 -22.76
C GLN A 48 -28.83 15.97 -22.62
N LEU A 49 -28.28 16.14 -21.41
CA LEU A 49 -27.30 17.19 -21.16
C LEU A 49 -25.96 16.93 -21.86
N SER A 50 -25.51 15.68 -21.95
CA SER A 50 -24.26 15.34 -22.65
C SER A 50 -24.36 15.65 -24.15
N ARG A 51 -25.53 15.38 -24.77
CA ARG A 51 -25.82 15.76 -26.15
C ARG A 51 -25.87 17.28 -26.34
N LYS A 52 -26.54 18.00 -25.44
CA LYS A 52 -26.56 19.47 -25.47
C LYS A 52 -25.15 20.04 -25.35
N TRP A 53 -24.31 19.51 -24.46
CA TRP A 53 -22.91 19.92 -24.34
C TRP A 53 -22.11 19.64 -25.61
N ALA A 54 -22.30 18.48 -26.26
CA ALA A 54 -21.64 18.17 -27.51
C ALA A 54 -21.97 19.20 -28.60
N LEU A 55 -23.24 19.60 -28.70
CA LEU A 55 -23.77 20.59 -29.66
C LEU A 55 -23.56 22.05 -29.23
N LEU A 56 -23.08 22.30 -28.02
CA LEU A 56 -22.92 23.67 -27.50
C LEU A 56 -21.86 24.42 -28.32
N LEU A 57 -22.18 25.67 -28.65
CA LEU A 57 -21.31 26.58 -29.40
C LEU A 57 -19.92 26.71 -28.73
N PRO A 58 -18.83 26.75 -29.52
CA PRO A 58 -17.47 26.92 -28.99
C PRO A 58 -17.32 28.14 -28.08
N GLU A 59 -18.02 29.24 -28.39
CA GLU A 59 -18.00 30.49 -27.63
C GLU A 59 -18.58 30.28 -26.23
N LYS A 60 -19.69 29.55 -26.13
CA LYS A 60 -20.30 29.22 -24.84
C LYS A 60 -19.47 28.22 -24.05
N LYS A 61 -18.87 27.23 -24.71
CA LYS A 61 -17.89 26.33 -24.05
C LYS A 61 -16.68 27.12 -23.52
N LYS A 62 -16.22 28.13 -24.26
CA LYS A 62 -15.10 28.99 -23.87
C LYS A 62 -15.43 29.83 -22.63
N GLU A 63 -16.66 30.34 -22.52
CA GLU A 63 -17.14 31.05 -21.32
C GLU A 63 -17.00 30.19 -20.06
N TYR A 64 -17.52 28.95 -20.09
CA TYR A 64 -17.35 28.00 -18.98
C TYR A 64 -15.88 27.62 -18.72
N SER A 65 -15.07 27.49 -19.77
CA SER A 65 -13.64 27.20 -19.64
C SER A 65 -12.88 28.32 -18.94
N MET A 66 -13.20 29.58 -19.26
CA MET A 66 -12.62 30.75 -18.61
C MET A 66 -13.05 30.87 -17.15
N GLU A 67 -14.34 30.67 -16.85
CA GLU A 67 -14.84 30.67 -15.48
C GLU A 67 -14.17 29.57 -14.64
N TYR A 68 -14.04 28.36 -15.20
CA TYR A 68 -13.30 27.26 -14.56
C TYR A 68 -11.83 27.62 -14.32
N ALA A 69 -11.15 28.23 -15.30
CA ALA A 69 -9.75 28.63 -15.15
C ALA A 69 -9.55 29.65 -14.01
N GLN A 70 -10.46 30.64 -13.90
CA GLN A 70 -10.45 31.62 -12.82
C GLN A 70 -10.74 30.98 -11.46
N ALA A 71 -11.75 30.11 -11.38
CA ALA A 71 -12.08 29.39 -10.16
C ALA A 71 -10.94 28.46 -9.72
N LEU A 72 -10.25 27.84 -10.68
CA LEU A 72 -9.07 27.00 -10.44
C LEU A 72 -7.87 27.81 -9.94
N ALA A 73 -7.67 29.03 -10.45
CA ALA A 73 -6.64 29.93 -9.94
C ALA A 73 -6.90 30.29 -8.47
N LYS A 74 -8.11 30.76 -8.14
CA LYS A 74 -8.52 31.06 -6.75
C LYS A 74 -8.35 29.86 -5.82
N TYR A 75 -8.82 28.69 -6.25
CA TYR A 75 -8.66 27.45 -5.50
C TYR A 75 -7.19 27.10 -5.23
N LYS A 76 -6.30 27.31 -6.20
CA LYS A 76 -4.87 27.04 -6.02
C LYS A 76 -4.26 27.97 -4.96
N GLU A 77 -4.63 29.24 -4.96
CA GLU A 77 -4.19 30.22 -3.97
C GLU A 77 -4.72 29.87 -2.57
N GLU A 78 -6.02 29.62 -2.44
CA GLU A 78 -6.64 29.21 -1.17
C GLU A 78 -6.04 27.90 -0.64
N MET A 79 -5.80 26.92 -1.53
CA MET A 79 -5.14 25.66 -1.14
C MET A 79 -3.70 25.87 -0.73
N ALA A 80 -2.98 26.81 -1.34
CA ALA A 80 -1.61 27.13 -0.93
C ALA A 80 -1.60 27.74 0.47
N ALA A 81 -2.51 28.68 0.75
CA ALA A 81 -2.70 29.24 2.08
C ALA A 81 -3.11 28.17 3.10
N TYR A 82 -4.08 27.31 2.76
CA TYR A 82 -4.53 26.22 3.63
C TYR A 82 -3.40 25.23 3.94
N LYS A 83 -2.56 24.88 2.95
CA LYS A 83 -1.40 24.01 3.17
C LYS A 83 -0.36 24.58 4.12
N ALA A 84 -0.30 25.89 4.28
CA ALA A 84 0.59 26.56 5.23
C ALA A 84 0.02 26.61 6.66
N THR A 85 -1.24 26.21 6.87
CA THR A 85 -1.85 26.20 8.20
C THR A 85 -1.39 25.00 9.04
N PRO A 86 -1.28 25.15 10.36
CA PRO A 86 -1.00 24.02 11.26
C PRO A 86 -2.13 22.97 11.24
N GLU A 87 -3.38 23.38 10.94
CA GLU A 87 -4.51 22.48 10.74
C GLU A 87 -4.21 21.44 9.64
N TYR A 88 -3.68 21.88 8.50
CA TYR A 88 -3.32 20.98 7.41
C TYR A 88 -2.18 20.03 7.79
N GLU A 89 -1.17 20.50 8.52
CA GLU A 89 -0.04 19.67 8.94
C GLU A 89 -0.49 18.54 9.88
N GLU A 90 -1.29 18.87 10.90
CA GLU A 90 -1.88 17.88 11.82
C GLU A 90 -2.79 16.90 11.09
N LEU A 91 -3.61 17.39 10.15
CA LEU A 91 -4.44 16.55 9.29
C LEU A 91 -3.59 15.58 8.44
N MET A 92 -2.43 16.02 7.94
CA MET A 92 -1.53 15.18 7.17
C MET A 92 -0.83 14.13 8.03
N LYS A 93 -0.39 14.50 9.24
CA LYS A 93 0.19 13.56 10.22
C LYS A 93 -0.80 12.47 10.60
N THR A 94 -2.03 12.84 10.97
CA THR A 94 -3.09 11.90 11.34
C THR A 94 -3.47 10.97 10.20
N ASN A 95 -3.63 11.49 8.98
CA ASN A 95 -3.92 10.67 7.79
C ASN A 95 -2.77 9.70 7.45
N ASN A 96 -1.51 10.14 7.58
CA ASN A 96 -0.34 9.30 7.32
C ASN A 96 -0.18 8.20 8.39
N ALA A 97 -0.40 8.54 9.66
CA ALA A 97 -0.40 7.57 10.76
C ALA A 97 -1.49 6.51 10.56
N ALA A 98 -2.71 6.94 10.21
CA ALA A 98 -3.82 6.05 9.89
C ALA A 98 -3.48 5.07 8.75
N LYS A 99 -2.85 5.58 7.68
CA LYS A 99 -2.42 4.76 6.54
C LYS A 99 -1.31 3.78 6.93
N LYS A 100 -0.35 4.21 7.75
CA LYS A 100 0.73 3.35 8.26
C LYS A 100 0.18 2.23 9.14
N GLU A 101 -0.75 2.54 10.05
CA GLU A 101 -1.42 1.54 10.87
C GLU A 101 -2.23 0.56 10.04
N MET A 102 -2.97 1.02 9.02
CA MET A 102 -3.70 0.13 8.13
C MET A 102 -2.74 -0.81 7.39
N ASN A 103 -1.66 -0.29 6.81
CA ASN A 103 -0.65 -1.10 6.13
C ASN A 103 0.04 -2.09 7.08
N ALA A 104 0.28 -1.70 8.33
CA ALA A 104 0.84 -2.59 9.35
C ALA A 104 -0.16 -3.69 9.74
N LYS A 105 -1.45 -3.36 9.87
CA LYS A 105 -2.52 -4.35 10.12
C LYS A 105 -2.78 -5.25 8.91
N GLU A 106 -2.61 -4.75 7.68
CA GLU A 106 -2.71 -5.55 6.46
C GLU A 106 -1.53 -6.51 6.33
N LYS A 107 -0.30 -6.04 6.59
CA LYS A 107 0.88 -6.91 6.72
C LYS A 107 0.74 -7.89 7.89
N GLY A 108 0.18 -7.46 9.01
CA GLY A 108 -0.10 -8.32 10.17
C GLY A 108 -1.21 -9.35 9.91
N LYS A 109 -2.19 -9.05 9.07
CA LYS A 109 -3.19 -10.02 8.58
C LYS A 109 -2.64 -10.96 7.51
N SER A 110 -1.55 -10.58 6.84
CA SER A 110 -0.73 -11.53 6.05
C SER A 110 0.19 -12.40 6.93
N ALA A 111 0.09 -12.33 8.27
CA ALA A 111 0.59 -13.40 9.12
C ALA A 111 -0.06 -14.72 8.67
N LYS A 112 0.65 -15.76 8.26
CA LYS A 112 2.07 -16.05 8.31
C LYS A 112 2.32 -17.12 7.24
N VAL A 113 2.46 -16.74 5.97
CA VAL A 113 3.20 -17.62 5.04
C VAL A 113 4.67 -17.33 5.27
N THR A 114 5.24 -17.87 6.36
CA THR A 114 6.70 -17.98 6.47
C THR A 114 7.13 -18.78 5.25
N ARG A 115 7.75 -18.11 4.27
CA ARG A 115 8.25 -18.79 3.08
C ARG A 115 9.20 -19.89 3.55
N LYS A 116 9.04 -21.08 2.99
CA LYS A 116 9.91 -22.24 3.25
C LYS A 116 11.37 -21.75 3.11
N PRO A 117 12.26 -22.02 4.09
CA PRO A 117 13.62 -21.51 4.05
C PRO A 117 14.31 -22.02 2.78
N SER A 118 14.96 -21.12 2.03
CA SER A 118 15.80 -21.50 0.88
C SER A 118 17.02 -22.30 1.35
N GLY A 119 17.67 -23.05 0.45
CA GLY A 119 18.91 -23.77 0.76
C GLY A 119 19.99 -22.84 1.32
N TYR A 120 20.06 -21.61 0.83
CA TYR A 120 20.94 -20.59 1.38
C TYR A 120 20.58 -20.22 2.83
N ASN A 121 19.29 -20.11 3.17
CA ASN A 121 18.86 -19.77 4.54
C ASN A 121 19.22 -20.89 5.53
N LEU A 122 19.13 -22.15 5.10
CA LEU A 122 19.55 -23.30 5.91
C LEU A 122 21.06 -23.33 6.09
N PHE A 123 21.83 -23.11 5.01
CA PHE A 123 23.28 -22.99 5.07
C PHE A 123 23.71 -21.87 6.03
N VAL A 124 23.09 -20.69 5.94
CA VAL A 124 23.38 -19.56 6.83
C VAL A 124 23.10 -19.92 8.28
N LYS A 125 22.01 -20.67 8.56
CA LYS A 125 21.67 -21.13 9.91
C LYS A 125 22.71 -22.11 10.47
N GLU A 126 23.09 -23.11 9.68
CA GLU A 126 24.08 -24.14 10.06
C GLU A 126 25.48 -23.54 10.26
N GLU A 127 25.95 -22.72 9.32
CA GLU A 127 27.28 -22.08 9.41
C GLU A 127 27.36 -21.07 10.55
N ARG A 128 26.28 -20.30 10.79
CA ARG A 128 26.24 -19.38 11.93
C ARG A 128 26.30 -20.14 13.25
N ALA A 129 25.57 -21.25 13.37
CA ALA A 129 25.63 -22.09 14.56
C ALA A 129 27.03 -22.68 14.75
N ARG A 130 27.67 -23.16 13.68
CA ARG A 130 29.04 -23.67 13.73
C ARG A 130 30.03 -22.59 14.17
N MET A 131 30.00 -21.40 13.57
CA MET A 131 30.87 -20.28 13.94
C MET A 131 30.68 -19.85 15.40
N MET A 132 29.46 -19.96 15.93
CA MET A 132 29.19 -19.68 17.34
C MET A 132 29.67 -20.80 18.28
N GLN A 133 29.66 -22.05 17.84
CA GLN A 133 30.02 -23.21 18.64
C GLN A 133 31.52 -23.51 18.65
N THR A 134 32.24 -23.16 17.57
CA THR A 134 33.71 -23.26 17.50
C THR A 134 34.41 -22.04 18.13
N ARG A 135 33.65 -21.06 18.60
CA ARG A 135 34.18 -19.87 19.29
C ARG A 135 34.73 -20.28 20.66
N LYS A 136 35.93 -19.82 21.00
CA LYS A 136 36.44 -19.94 22.38
C LYS A 136 35.70 -18.92 23.27
N GLU A 137 35.43 -19.29 24.51
CA GLU A 137 34.56 -18.52 25.42
C GLU A 137 35.08 -17.08 25.67
N ASP A 138 36.41 -16.90 25.67
CA ASP A 138 37.10 -15.61 25.84
C ASP A 138 37.14 -14.71 24.58
N GLU A 139 36.68 -15.20 23.43
CA GLU A 139 36.73 -14.43 22.18
C GLU A 139 35.43 -13.62 21.98
N ALA A 140 35.58 -12.32 21.73
CA ALA A 140 34.46 -11.41 21.53
C ALA A 140 33.56 -11.87 20.37
N VAL A 141 32.24 -11.78 20.56
CA VAL A 141 31.27 -12.18 19.54
C VAL A 141 31.38 -11.22 18.35
N PRO A 142 31.74 -11.70 17.13
CA PRO A 142 31.84 -10.82 15.97
C PRO A 142 30.49 -10.20 15.63
N GLN A 143 30.53 -9.01 15.02
CA GLN A 143 29.29 -8.31 14.68
C GLN A 143 28.50 -9.15 13.66
N PHE A 144 27.17 -9.18 13.76
CA PHE A 144 26.29 -9.91 12.83
C PHE A 144 26.61 -9.64 11.35
N VAL A 145 27.01 -8.41 11.02
CA VAL A 145 27.40 -7.99 9.67
C VAL A 145 28.64 -8.74 9.18
N GLU A 146 29.63 -8.97 10.04
CA GLU A 146 30.87 -9.67 9.72
C GLU A 146 30.60 -11.17 9.52
N ILE A 147 29.82 -11.77 10.43
CA ILE A 147 29.41 -13.18 10.33
C ILE A 147 28.62 -13.40 9.03
N SER A 148 27.68 -12.51 8.73
CA SER A 148 26.85 -12.60 7.52
C SER A 148 27.69 -12.45 6.24
N LYS A 149 28.68 -11.56 6.23
CA LYS A 149 29.64 -11.41 5.11
C LYS A 149 30.49 -12.66 4.94
N ALA A 150 31.03 -13.22 6.02
CA ALA A 150 31.85 -14.43 5.99
C ALA A 150 31.07 -15.65 5.47
N ILE A 151 29.84 -15.84 5.94
CA ILE A 151 28.95 -16.92 5.48
C ILE A 151 28.55 -16.72 4.01
N SER A 152 28.24 -15.49 3.59
CA SER A 152 27.92 -15.20 2.19
C SER A 152 29.10 -15.49 1.25
N ALA A 153 30.33 -15.21 1.70
CA ALA A 153 31.55 -15.52 0.96
C ALA A 153 31.76 -17.04 0.84
N LYS A 154 31.56 -17.80 1.94
CA LYS A 154 31.60 -19.26 1.91
C LYS A 154 30.57 -19.86 0.96
N TRP A 155 29.32 -19.37 1.00
CA TRP A 155 28.27 -19.86 0.08
C TRP A 155 28.64 -19.66 -1.39
N LYS A 156 29.27 -18.53 -1.74
CA LYS A 156 29.73 -18.27 -3.11
C LYS A 156 30.85 -19.22 -3.54
N GLY A 157 31.70 -19.66 -2.61
CA GLY A 157 32.81 -20.58 -2.86
C GLY A 157 32.45 -22.07 -2.80
N LEU A 158 31.24 -22.44 -2.38
CA LEU A 158 30.77 -23.83 -2.41
C LEU A 158 30.64 -24.34 -3.85
N SER A 159 30.84 -25.65 -4.02
CA SER A 159 30.56 -26.33 -5.27
C SER A 159 29.06 -26.33 -5.58
N GLU A 160 28.68 -26.55 -6.84
CA GLU A 160 27.26 -26.65 -7.20
C GLU A 160 26.61 -27.89 -6.57
N GLU A 161 27.34 -28.99 -6.38
CA GLU A 161 26.85 -30.18 -5.67
C GLU A 161 26.49 -29.89 -4.22
N GLU A 162 27.32 -29.12 -3.50
CA GLU A 162 27.07 -28.73 -2.11
C GLU A 162 25.87 -27.78 -2.02
N LYS A 163 25.78 -26.80 -2.93
CA LYS A 163 24.62 -25.89 -3.00
C LYS A 163 23.34 -26.67 -3.31
N GLU A 164 23.39 -27.66 -4.19
CA GLU A 164 22.26 -28.52 -4.53
C GLU A 164 21.83 -29.36 -3.32
N ALA A 165 22.77 -29.90 -2.54
CA ALA A 165 22.46 -30.59 -1.30
C ALA A 165 21.68 -29.69 -0.31
N TYR A 166 22.02 -28.41 -0.22
CA TYR A 166 21.26 -27.45 0.60
C TYR A 166 19.91 -27.07 -0.02
N ARG A 167 19.79 -26.99 -1.35
CA ARG A 167 18.49 -26.80 -2.03
C ARG A 167 17.58 -27.99 -1.78
N GLU A 168 18.11 -29.19 -1.79
CA GLU A 168 17.37 -30.42 -1.49
C GLU A 168 16.98 -30.48 0.00
N LYS A 169 17.88 -30.15 0.92
CA LYS A 169 17.53 -29.96 2.34
C LYS A 169 16.41 -28.94 2.53
N ALA A 170 16.41 -27.84 1.79
CA ALA A 170 15.34 -26.84 1.81
C ALA A 170 14.02 -27.35 1.22
N ARG A 171 14.09 -28.20 0.18
CA ARG A 171 12.92 -28.88 -0.39
C ARG A 171 12.29 -29.82 0.63
N ILE A 172 13.09 -30.64 1.31
CA ILE A 172 12.66 -31.59 2.34
C ILE A 172 12.14 -30.87 3.59
N ALA A 173 12.87 -29.88 4.11
CA ALA A 173 12.41 -29.05 5.23
C ALA A 173 11.13 -28.27 4.88
N GLY A 174 10.92 -28.00 3.60
CA GLY A 174 9.69 -27.45 3.07
C GLY A 174 8.53 -28.45 2.99
N LEU A 175 8.79 -29.75 2.85
CA LEU A 175 7.79 -30.83 2.81
C LEU A 175 7.40 -31.30 4.22
N GLY A 176 8.33 -31.27 5.19
CA GLY A 176 8.09 -31.73 6.56
C GLY A 176 7.16 -30.85 7.42
N SER A 177 6.66 -29.72 6.91
CA SER A 177 5.69 -28.87 7.62
C SER A 177 4.22 -29.28 7.40
N GLU A 178 3.96 -30.40 6.72
CA GLU A 178 2.61 -30.87 6.37
C GLU A 178 2.16 -32.13 7.13
N SER A 179 2.88 -32.60 8.14
CA SER A 179 2.47 -33.80 8.88
C SER A 179 3.00 -33.87 10.32
N ILE A 180 2.42 -33.12 11.25
CA ILE A 180 2.35 -33.50 12.67
C ILE A 180 1.00 -32.97 13.22
N ASP A 181 -0.07 -33.75 13.10
CA ASP A 181 -1.25 -33.62 13.96
C ASP A 181 -0.91 -34.38 15.25
N GLU A 182 -0.41 -33.64 16.23
CA GLU A 182 0.02 -34.12 17.54
C GLU A 182 -1.23 -34.37 18.40
N ASN A 183 -2.00 -35.40 18.07
CA ASN A 183 -3.08 -35.88 18.91
C ASN A 183 -3.11 -37.41 18.97
N GLN A 184 -2.07 -38.00 19.55
CA GLN A 184 -2.21 -39.21 20.39
C GLN A 184 -1.17 -39.15 21.51
N GLY A 185 -1.63 -38.79 22.70
CA GLY A 185 -0.88 -38.99 23.94
C GLY A 185 -0.74 -40.48 24.27
N PRO A 186 0.22 -40.86 25.13
CA PRO A 186 0.49 -42.26 25.44
C PRO A 186 -0.69 -42.88 26.19
N ILE A 187 -1.26 -43.96 25.64
CA ILE A 187 -2.16 -44.85 26.35
C ILE A 187 -1.32 -45.64 27.36
N ILE A 188 -1.51 -45.32 28.64
CA ILE A 188 -0.97 -46.09 29.76
C ILE A 188 -1.91 -47.28 29.98
N ALA A 189 -1.38 -48.49 29.98
CA ALA A 189 -1.99 -49.68 30.59
C ALA A 189 -0.99 -50.29 31.55
#